data_AF-A0A8J4M3Q7-F1
#
_entry.id   AF-A0A8J4M3Q7-F1
#
_cell.length_a   1.000
_cell.length_b   1.000
_cell.length_c   1.000
_cell.angle_alpha   90.00
_cell.angle_beta   90.00
_cell.angle_gamma   90.00
#
_symmetry.space_group_name_H-M   'P 1'
#
loop_
_entity.id
_entity.type
_entity.pdbx_description
1 polymer ?
#
loop_
_entity_poly.entity_id
_entity_poly.type
_entity_poly.pdbx_seq_one_letter_code
_entity_poly.pdbx_strand_id
1 'polypeptide(L)'
;MNANKYKLSAADENASQYRSYWGPVIEVQHPAADKAVVSIDQAPFFITKQESLPYIRYTVASPDGHTAVVQDIDGRLTTYDENSEWMHGIAIYAGNERILEEGNWLYSPSAIVRAAHPPYHEKQGGFLLFLGAVILFVYGWCGFRYQRFQDVLFYLTPSTWYANAPEPSDFYYFMCKVGGVLTMLAAGWLFILSL
;
A
#
# COMPACT_ATOMS: atom_id res chain seq x y z
N MET A 1 -5.29 10.82 -7.11
CA MET A 1 -3.90 10.96 -6.60
C MET A 1 -3.96 11.08 -5.09
N ASN A 2 -3.30 10.17 -4.36
CA ASN A 2 -3.35 10.18 -2.90
C ASN A 2 -2.36 11.24 -2.38
N ALA A 3 -2.87 12.39 -1.95
CA ALA A 3 -2.06 13.59 -1.69
C ALA A 3 -1.11 13.46 -0.49
N ASN A 4 -1.38 12.47 0.38
CA ASN A 4 -0.56 12.14 1.54
C ASN A 4 0.54 11.10 1.22
N LYS A 5 0.63 10.63 -0.02
CA LYS A 5 1.60 9.61 -0.44
C LYS A 5 2.98 10.23 -0.64
N TYR A 6 3.97 9.68 0.04
CA TYR A 6 5.37 10.01 -0.16
C TYR A 6 5.92 9.32 -1.40
N LYS A 7 6.69 10.05 -2.19
CA LYS A 7 7.40 9.55 -3.38
C LYS A 7 8.86 9.92 -3.28
N LEU A 8 9.73 9.06 -3.81
CA LEU A 8 11.14 9.36 -3.96
C LEU A 8 11.28 10.57 -4.90
N SER A 9 11.91 11.63 -4.40
CA SER A 9 12.15 12.90 -5.10
C SER A 9 13.59 13.00 -5.59
N ALA A 10 14.54 12.52 -4.78
CA ALA A 10 15.96 12.47 -5.12
C ALA A 10 16.59 11.27 -4.42
N ALA A 11 17.58 10.65 -5.06
CA ALA A 11 18.41 9.61 -4.47
C ALA A 11 19.86 9.81 -4.94
N ASP A 12 20.78 9.65 -4.01
CA ASP A 12 22.23 9.58 -4.21
C ASP A 12 22.74 8.27 -3.60
N GLU A 13 24.03 7.94 -3.73
CA GLU A 13 24.58 6.66 -3.25
C GLU A 13 24.31 6.38 -1.76
N ASN A 14 24.29 7.44 -0.93
CA ASN A 14 24.13 7.34 0.52
C ASN A 14 22.92 8.11 1.07
N ALA A 15 22.08 8.71 0.22
CA ALA A 15 20.97 9.53 0.67
C ALA A 15 19.74 9.36 -0.22
N SER A 16 18.55 9.43 0.38
CA SER A 16 17.27 9.38 -0.32
C SER A 16 16.32 10.40 0.26
N GLN A 17 15.66 11.18 -0.58
CA GLN A 17 14.70 12.20 -0.20
C GLN A 17 13.31 11.82 -0.70
N TYR A 18 12.34 11.86 0.20
CA TYR A 18 10.93 11.57 -0.08
C TYR A 18 10.08 12.80 0.16
N ARG A 19 9.16 13.07 -0.76
CA ARG A 19 8.25 14.21 -0.70
C ARG A 19 6.81 13.74 -0.92
N SER A 20 5.88 14.31 -0.16
CA SER A 20 4.43 14.22 -0.41
C SER A 20 3.88 15.61 -0.74
N TYR A 21 2.61 15.70 -1.15
CA TYR A 21 2.03 16.98 -1.54
C TYR A 21 1.71 17.88 -0.33
N TRP A 22 1.32 17.29 0.79
CA TRP A 22 0.93 18.02 2.02
C TRP A 22 1.84 17.77 3.23
N GLY A 23 2.64 16.72 3.21
CA GLY A 23 3.50 16.35 4.34
C GLY A 23 4.90 16.96 4.27
N PRO A 24 5.63 16.96 5.40
CA PRO A 24 7.02 17.43 5.46
C PRO A 24 7.93 16.64 4.52
N VAL A 25 9.11 17.16 4.21
CA VAL A 25 10.12 16.40 3.46
C VAL A 25 10.77 15.39 4.41
N ILE A 26 10.97 14.15 3.95
CA ILE A 26 11.67 13.10 4.69
C ILE A 26 13.00 12.85 3.99
N GLU A 27 14.09 12.97 4.75
CA GLU A 27 15.44 12.68 4.26
C GLU A 27 16.00 11.47 4.99
N VAL A 28 16.51 10.51 4.24
CA VAL A 28 17.14 9.30 4.75
C VAL A 28 18.60 9.33 4.33
N GLN A 29 19.50 9.21 5.29
CA GLN A 29 20.94 9.13 5.06
C GLN A 29 21.49 7.84 5.64
N HIS A 30 22.43 7.22 4.93
CA HIS A 30 23.12 6.00 5.34
C HIS A 30 24.61 6.30 5.59
N PRO A 31 24.96 6.88 6.75
CA PRO A 31 26.37 7.17 7.05
C PRO A 31 27.24 5.92 7.18
N ALA A 32 26.65 4.75 7.48
CA ALA A 32 27.33 3.47 7.51
C ALA A 32 26.34 2.33 7.18
N ALA A 33 26.83 1.12 6.88
CA ALA A 33 25.97 -0.02 6.55
C ALA A 33 24.94 -0.36 7.66
N ASP A 34 25.33 -0.17 8.93
CA ASP A 34 24.49 -0.46 10.09
C ASP A 34 23.87 0.79 10.74
N LYS A 35 24.04 1.97 10.13
CA LYS A 35 23.51 3.22 10.67
C LYS A 35 22.70 3.95 9.62
N ALA A 36 21.51 4.38 10.00
CA ALA A 36 20.69 5.27 9.18
C ALA A 36 20.24 6.47 10.01
N VAL A 37 20.09 7.62 9.34
CA VAL A 37 19.55 8.84 9.93
C VAL A 37 18.34 9.23 9.11
N VAL A 38 17.18 9.32 9.76
CA VAL A 38 15.93 9.77 9.13
C VAL A 38 15.60 11.14 9.68
N SER A 39 15.61 12.17 8.84
CA SER A 39 15.24 13.53 9.22
C SER A 39 13.83 13.82 8.72
N ILE A 40 12.93 14.17 9.65
CA ILE A 40 11.56 14.58 9.36
C ILE A 40 11.39 15.98 9.93
N ASP A 41 11.11 16.97 9.09
CA ASP A 41 10.97 18.38 9.51
C ASP A 41 12.19 18.89 10.31
N GLN A 42 13.40 18.59 9.83
CA GLN A 42 14.69 18.92 10.47
C GLN A 42 14.96 18.22 11.81
N ALA A 43 14.09 17.32 12.27
CA ALA A 43 14.30 16.51 13.47
C ALA A 43 14.97 15.16 13.11
N PRO A 44 16.22 14.90 13.56
CA PRO A 44 16.97 13.71 13.18
C PRO A 44 16.67 12.51 14.10
N PHE A 45 16.23 11.41 13.51
CA PHE A 45 16.08 10.11 14.17
C PHE A 45 17.26 9.21 13.80
N PHE A 46 17.95 8.67 14.80
CA PHE A 46 19.11 7.81 14.59
C PHE A 46 18.71 6.35 14.70
N ILE A 47 19.07 5.56 13.70
CA ILE A 47 18.80 4.13 13.64
C ILE A 47 20.14 3.41 13.64
N THR A 48 20.29 2.45 14.56
CA THR A 48 21.44 1.55 14.60
C THR A 48 20.96 0.12 14.49
N LYS A 49 21.43 -0.59 13.48
CA LYS A 49 21.18 -2.02 13.30
C LYS A 49 22.05 -2.79 14.28
N GLN A 50 21.43 -3.73 14.99
CA GLN A 50 22.08 -4.69 15.87
C GLN A 50 21.87 -6.07 15.26
N GLU A 51 22.98 -6.75 14.95
CA GLU A 51 22.93 -8.15 14.55
C GLU A 51 22.59 -9.00 15.78
N SER A 52 21.33 -9.38 15.87
CA SER A 52 20.82 -10.34 16.86
C SER A 52 20.38 -11.58 16.09
N LEU A 53 20.75 -12.78 16.55
CA LEU A 53 20.22 -14.02 16.00
C LEU A 53 19.10 -14.49 16.94
N PRO A 54 17.93 -14.92 16.46
CA PRO A 54 17.53 -15.18 15.06
C PRO A 54 16.84 -14.01 14.31
N TYR A 55 16.70 -12.83 14.92
CA TYR A 55 15.92 -11.70 14.38
C TYR A 55 16.76 -10.42 14.24
N ILE A 56 16.57 -9.67 13.16
CA ILE A 56 17.25 -8.37 13.01
C ILE A 56 16.62 -7.38 14.01
N ARG A 57 17.48 -6.70 14.77
CA ARG A 57 17.07 -5.70 15.75
C ARG A 57 17.59 -4.33 15.32
N TYR A 58 16.78 -3.30 15.49
CA TYR A 58 17.13 -1.91 15.24
C TYR A 58 16.87 -1.11 16.51
N THR A 59 17.83 -0.30 16.93
CA THR A 59 17.64 0.69 17.97
C THR A 59 17.36 2.03 17.31
N VAL A 60 16.25 2.66 17.67
CA VAL A 60 15.85 3.98 17.19
C VAL A 60 15.99 4.95 18.35
N ALA A 61 16.71 6.05 18.13
CA ALA A 61 16.81 7.16 19.08
C ALA A 61 16.05 8.38 18.52
N SER A 62 15.16 8.92 19.35
CA SER A 62 14.42 10.16 19.09
C SER A 62 15.34 11.38 19.26
N PRO A 63 15.07 12.51 18.58
CA PRO A 63 15.66 13.80 18.91
C PRO A 63 15.57 14.16 20.40
N ASP A 64 14.50 13.73 21.06
CA ASP A 64 14.23 13.99 22.49
C ASP A 64 15.03 13.08 23.44
N GLY A 65 15.84 12.16 22.90
CA GLY A 65 16.69 11.25 23.68
C GLY A 65 16.06 9.92 24.07
N HIS A 66 14.75 9.72 23.82
CA HIS A 66 14.09 8.43 24.02
C HIS A 66 14.62 7.36 23.07
N THR A 67 14.75 6.14 23.56
CA THR A 67 15.18 5.00 22.75
C THR A 67 14.10 3.93 22.64
N ALA A 68 13.99 3.31 21.48
CA ALA A 68 13.08 2.19 21.25
C ALA A 68 13.77 1.10 20.43
N VAL A 69 13.32 -0.13 20.64
CA VAL A 69 13.87 -1.30 19.97
C VAL A 69 12.84 -1.84 18.99
N VAL A 70 13.17 -1.85 17.71
CA VAL A 70 12.35 -2.44 16.65
C VAL A 70 12.94 -3.78 16.26
N GLN A 71 12.12 -4.83 16.29
CA GLN A 71 12.52 -6.18 15.87
C GLN A 71 11.80 -6.57 14.59
N ASP A 72 12.53 -7.17 13.67
CA ASP A 72 11.97 -7.82 12.49
C ASP A 72 11.65 -9.29 12.80
N ILE A 73 10.36 -9.61 12.79
CA ILE A 73 9.84 -10.96 12.94
C ILE A 73 9.12 -11.30 11.64
N ASP A 74 9.77 -12.09 10.79
CA ASP A 74 9.20 -12.58 9.52
C ASP A 74 8.69 -11.45 8.59
N GLY A 75 9.45 -10.35 8.49
CA GLY A 75 9.10 -9.17 7.68
C GLY A 75 8.13 -8.21 8.37
N ARG A 76 7.74 -8.46 9.62
CA ARG A 76 6.93 -7.54 10.44
C ARG A 76 7.78 -6.84 11.49
N LEU A 77 7.76 -5.51 11.43
CA LEU A 77 8.44 -4.64 12.38
C LEU A 77 7.60 -4.46 13.65
N THR A 78 8.09 -5.00 14.77
CA THR A 78 7.46 -4.89 16.10
C THR A 78 8.30 -3.94 16.97
N THR A 79 7.66 -2.98 17.63
CA THR A 79 8.36 -1.97 18.45
C THR A 79 8.25 -2.31 19.94
N TYR A 80 9.36 -2.23 20.65
CA TYR A 80 9.46 -2.41 22.09
C TYR A 80 10.04 -1.15 22.73
N ASP A 81 9.59 -0.83 23.93
CA ASP A 81 10.11 0.28 24.72
C ASP A 81 11.42 -0.10 25.44
N GLU A 82 11.90 0.79 26.31
CA GLU A 82 13.11 0.58 27.13
C GLU A 82 12.95 -0.56 28.16
N ASN A 83 11.72 -0.88 28.53
CA ASN A 83 11.38 -1.98 29.45
C ASN A 83 11.13 -3.31 28.72
N SER A 84 11.34 -3.36 27.40
CA SER A 84 11.01 -4.51 26.54
C SER A 84 9.51 -4.85 26.49
N GLU A 85 8.64 -3.89 26.83
CA GLU A 85 7.21 -4.02 26.65
C GLU A 85 6.81 -3.67 25.22
N TRP A 86 5.80 -4.38 24.70
CA TRP A 86 5.33 -4.16 23.35
C TRP A 86 4.61 -2.82 23.24
N MET A 87 5.12 -1.92 22.40
CA MET A 87 4.51 -0.62 22.16
C MET A 87 3.39 -0.75 21.13
N HIS A 88 2.15 -0.67 21.60
CA HIS A 88 0.99 -0.49 20.74
C HIS A 88 0.83 0.98 20.36
N GLY A 89 0.79 1.30 19.07
CA GLY A 89 0.56 2.66 18.58
C GLY A 89 -0.89 3.09 18.76
N ILE A 90 -1.30 3.42 20.00
CA ILE A 90 -2.61 4.02 20.28
C ILE A 90 -2.41 5.54 20.26
N ALA A 91 -2.89 6.19 19.22
CA ALA A 91 -2.92 7.65 19.16
C ALA A 91 -4.22 8.13 19.84
N ILE A 92 -4.08 8.83 20.96
CA ILE A 92 -5.20 9.47 21.66
C ILE A 92 -5.30 10.92 21.17
N TYR A 93 -6.53 11.37 20.88
CA TYR A 93 -6.80 12.72 20.41
C TYR A 93 -7.73 13.44 21.40
N ALA A 94 -7.44 14.70 21.70
CA ALA A 94 -8.39 15.61 22.34
C ALA A 94 -8.72 16.73 21.34
N GLY A 95 -9.95 16.71 20.81
CA GLY A 95 -10.30 17.58 19.69
C GLY A 95 -9.56 17.17 18.41
N ASN A 96 -8.87 18.12 17.78
CA ASN A 96 -8.13 17.91 16.52
C ASN A 96 -6.61 17.78 16.73
N GLU A 97 -6.15 17.75 17.99
CA GLU A 97 -4.74 17.60 18.34
C GLU A 97 -4.50 16.25 19.00
N ARG A 98 -3.39 15.61 18.62
CA ARG A 98 -2.95 14.37 19.24
C ARG A 98 -2.35 14.68 20.60
N ILE A 99 -2.87 14.04 21.64
CA ILE A 99 -2.28 14.12 22.97
C ILE A 99 -1.04 13.22 22.96
N LEU A 100 0.13 13.84 23.11
CA LEU A 100 1.37 13.13 23.38
C LEU A 100 1.48 13.00 24.89
N GLU A 101 1.19 11.82 25.43
CA GLU A 101 1.56 11.50 26.81
C GLU A 101 3.10 11.41 26.94
N GLU A 102 3.62 11.57 28.15
CA GLU A 102 5.05 11.48 28.41
C GLU A 102 5.56 10.07 28.03
N GLY A 103 6.52 9.99 27.10
CA GLY A 103 6.98 8.72 26.51
C GLY A 103 6.28 8.29 25.21
N ASN A 104 5.25 9.02 24.75
CA ASN A 104 4.63 8.75 23.45
C ASN A 104 5.45 9.32 22.29
N TRP A 105 5.76 8.46 21.34
CA TRP A 105 6.50 8.86 20.15
C TRP A 105 5.59 9.60 19.16
N LEU A 106 6.07 10.75 18.66
CA LEU A 106 5.40 11.51 17.59
C LEU A 106 5.21 10.63 16.34
N TYR A 107 6.29 9.96 15.93
CA TYR A 107 6.30 8.98 14.85
C TYR A 107 6.64 7.60 15.40
N SER A 108 5.91 6.57 14.98
CA SER A 108 6.20 5.21 15.45
C SER A 108 7.62 4.78 15.05
N PRO A 109 8.42 4.23 15.99
CA PRO A 109 9.76 3.72 15.67
C PRO A 109 9.78 2.72 14.51
N SER A 110 8.78 1.84 14.41
CA SER A 110 8.65 0.92 13.27
C SER A 110 8.47 1.64 11.93
N ALA A 111 7.75 2.76 11.90
CA ALA A 111 7.58 3.57 10.70
C ALA A 111 8.88 4.27 10.30
N ILE A 112 9.69 4.70 11.27
CA ILE A 112 11.01 5.30 11.04
C ILE A 112 11.97 4.27 10.43
N VAL A 113 12.03 3.05 11.00
CA VAL A 113 12.82 1.94 10.44
C VAL A 113 12.34 1.56 9.04
N ARG A 114 11.03 1.52 8.83
CA ARG A 114 10.45 1.26 7.51
C ARG A 114 10.86 2.31 6.49
N ALA A 115 10.86 3.59 6.86
CA ALA A 115 11.28 4.67 5.97
C ALA A 115 12.77 4.53 5.57
N ALA A 116 13.62 4.15 6.52
CA ALA A 116 15.07 4.03 6.31
C ALA A 116 15.48 2.86 5.42
N HIS A 117 14.73 1.75 5.42
CA HIS A 117 15.18 0.50 4.80
C HIS A 117 14.27 0.10 3.63
N PRO A 118 14.77 0.14 2.37
CA PRO A 118 13.99 -0.20 1.18
C PRO A 118 13.28 -1.56 1.21
N PRO A 119 13.83 -2.64 1.80
CA PRO A 119 13.14 -3.92 1.86
C PRO A 119 11.77 -3.90 2.57
N TYR A 120 11.56 -2.96 3.50
CA TYR A 120 10.28 -2.83 4.21
C TYR A 120 9.31 -1.85 3.54
N HIS A 121 9.68 -1.24 2.41
CA HIS A 121 8.77 -0.38 1.67
C HIS A 121 7.63 -1.22 1.10
N GLU A 122 6.39 -0.80 1.35
CA GLU A 122 5.22 -1.48 0.81
C GLU A 122 5.26 -1.39 -0.72
N LYS A 123 5.25 -2.55 -1.38
CA LYS A 123 5.16 -2.61 -2.84
C LYS A 123 3.82 -2.01 -3.25
N GLN A 124 3.89 -1.03 -4.15
CA GLN A 124 2.70 -0.31 -4.61
C GLN A 124 1.93 -1.18 -5.60
N GLY A 125 0.61 -1.16 -5.45
CA GLY A 125 -0.28 -1.89 -6.34
C GLY A 125 -0.31 -3.39 -6.09
N GLY A 126 -1.40 -4.02 -6.51
CA GLY A 126 -1.52 -5.47 -6.54
C GLY A 126 -1.35 -5.97 -7.96
N PHE A 127 -0.31 -6.74 -8.25
CA PHE A 127 -0.17 -7.40 -9.56
C PHE A 127 -1.44 -8.19 -9.94
N LEU A 128 -2.06 -8.85 -8.94
CA LEU A 128 -3.33 -9.55 -9.11
C LEU A 128 -4.49 -8.62 -9.46
N LEU A 129 -4.55 -7.42 -8.87
CA LEU A 129 -5.55 -6.41 -9.19
C LEU A 129 -5.35 -5.89 -10.61
N PHE A 130 -4.10 -5.60 -11.00
CA PHE A 130 -3.77 -5.20 -12.37
C PHE A 130 -4.21 -6.27 -13.38
N LEU A 131 -3.87 -7.54 -13.14
CA LEU A 131 -4.25 -8.64 -14.01
C LEU A 131 -5.79 -8.79 -14.09
N GLY A 132 -6.47 -8.68 -12.95
CA GLY A 132 -7.93 -8.69 -12.87
C GLY A 132 -8.57 -7.56 -13.69
N ALA A 133 -8.01 -6.35 -13.63
CA ALA A 133 -8.48 -5.21 -14.43
C ALA A 133 -8.36 -5.48 -15.93
N VAL A 134 -7.23 -6.04 -16.39
CA VAL A 134 -7.03 -6.40 -17.80
C VAL A 134 -8.03 -7.45 -18.26
N ILE A 135 -8.23 -8.52 -17.47
CA ILE A 135 -9.19 -9.59 -17.80
C ILE A 135 -10.62 -9.04 -17.88
N LEU A 136 -11.03 -8.24 -16.90
CA LEU A 136 -12.35 -7.59 -16.89
C LEU A 136 -12.54 -6.65 -18.09
N PHE A 137 -11.50 -5.91 -18.47
CA PHE A 137 -11.56 -5.03 -19.63
C PHE A 137 -11.76 -5.83 -20.93
N VAL A 138 -10.97 -6.89 -21.13
CA VAL A 138 -11.10 -7.78 -22.30
C VAL A 138 -12.47 -8.45 -22.33
N TYR A 139 -12.96 -8.93 -21.18
CA TYR A 139 -14.29 -9.51 -21.06
C TYR A 139 -15.39 -8.51 -21.44
N GLY A 140 -15.33 -7.28 -20.89
CA GLY A 140 -16.30 -6.21 -21.20
C GLY A 140 -16.25 -5.78 -22.67
N TRP A 141 -15.05 -5.68 -23.25
CA TRP A 141 -14.86 -5.40 -24.67
C TRP A 141 -15.48 -6.49 -25.55
N CYS A 142 -15.28 -7.75 -25.18
CA CYS A 142 -15.86 -8.87 -25.91
C CYS A 142 -17.39 -8.88 -25.83
N GLY A 143 -17.94 -8.64 -24.64
CA GLY A 143 -19.38 -8.49 -24.40
C GLY A 143 -20.01 -7.30 -25.13
N PHE A 144 -19.24 -6.25 -25.41
CA PHE A 144 -19.70 -5.09 -26.17
C PHE A 144 -19.66 -5.31 -27.69
N ARG A 145 -18.59 -5.92 -28.22
CA ARG A 145 -18.28 -5.89 -29.66
C ARG A 145 -18.61 -7.17 -30.44
N TYR A 146 -18.52 -8.34 -29.83
CA TYR A 146 -18.59 -9.63 -30.53
C TYR A 146 -19.89 -10.38 -30.23
N GLN A 147 -20.78 -10.48 -31.22
CA GLN A 147 -22.04 -11.23 -31.08
C GLN A 147 -21.82 -12.70 -30.71
N ARG A 148 -20.84 -13.38 -31.31
CA ARG A 148 -20.51 -14.77 -30.93
C ARG A 148 -20.20 -14.94 -29.45
N PHE A 149 -19.57 -13.95 -28.83
CA PHE A 149 -19.28 -14.01 -27.39
C PHE A 149 -20.55 -13.79 -26.56
N GLN A 150 -21.44 -12.90 -27.01
CA GLN A 150 -22.77 -12.69 -26.42
C GLN A 150 -23.61 -13.97 -26.51
N ASP A 151 -23.59 -14.67 -27.65
CA ASP A 151 -24.28 -15.95 -27.83
C ASP A 151 -23.77 -17.03 -26.88
N VAL A 152 -22.44 -17.13 -26.73
CA VAL A 152 -21.84 -18.08 -25.77
C VAL A 152 -22.27 -17.76 -24.34
N LEU A 153 -22.24 -16.49 -23.94
CA LEU A 153 -22.72 -16.06 -22.62
C LEU A 153 -24.20 -16.35 -22.42
N PHE A 154 -25.01 -16.22 -23.47
CA PHE A 154 -26.44 -16.54 -23.43
C PHE A 154 -26.63 -18.02 -23.11
N TYR A 155 -25.98 -18.93 -23.85
CA TYR A 155 -26.11 -20.37 -23.61
C TYR A 155 -25.46 -20.85 -22.31
N LEU A 156 -24.51 -20.09 -21.75
CA LEU A 156 -23.95 -20.35 -20.41
C LEU A 156 -24.89 -19.95 -19.27
N THR A 157 -25.95 -19.18 -19.56
CA THR A 157 -26.88 -18.73 -18.52
C THR A 157 -27.76 -19.90 -18.07
N PRO A 158 -27.89 -20.21 -16.76
CA PRO A 158 -28.65 -21.38 -16.31
C PRO A 158 -30.11 -21.41 -16.78
N SER A 159 -30.73 -20.25 -17.03
CA SER A 159 -32.10 -20.15 -17.56
C SER A 159 -32.25 -20.72 -18.97
N THR A 160 -31.18 -20.78 -19.77
CA THR A 160 -31.23 -21.36 -21.11
C THR A 160 -31.10 -22.87 -21.12
N TRP A 161 -30.60 -23.49 -20.05
CA TRP A 161 -30.41 -24.96 -20.01
C TRP A 161 -31.71 -25.74 -19.92
N TYR A 162 -32.77 -25.12 -19.39
CA TYR A 162 -34.09 -25.74 -19.21
C TYR A 162 -35.14 -25.20 -20.20
N ALA A 163 -34.75 -24.26 -21.06
CA ALA A 163 -35.63 -23.68 -22.06
C ALA A 163 -35.63 -24.53 -23.34
N ASN A 164 -36.80 -24.69 -23.97
CA ASN A 164 -36.90 -25.35 -25.27
C ASN A 164 -36.50 -24.37 -26.36
N ALA A 165 -35.41 -24.67 -27.08
CA ALA A 165 -34.87 -23.86 -28.18
C ALA A 165 -34.73 -22.36 -27.84
N PRO A 166 -33.92 -21.99 -26.83
CA PRO A 166 -33.73 -20.60 -26.45
C PRO A 166 -32.93 -19.84 -27.52
N GLU A 167 -33.45 -18.70 -27.93
CA GLU A 167 -32.78 -17.76 -28.84
C GLU A 167 -32.54 -16.41 -28.14
N PRO A 168 -31.36 -15.77 -28.35
CA PRO A 168 -31.10 -14.46 -27.79
C PRO A 168 -32.02 -13.41 -28.42
N SER A 169 -32.64 -12.56 -27.59
CA SER A 169 -33.45 -11.45 -28.07
C SER A 169 -32.61 -10.21 -28.40
N ASP A 170 -33.15 -9.30 -29.22
CA ASP A 170 -32.51 -8.00 -29.47
C ASP A 170 -32.25 -7.21 -28.17
N PHE A 171 -33.16 -7.35 -27.21
CA PHE A 171 -33.00 -6.77 -25.88
C PHE A 171 -31.81 -7.38 -25.12
N TYR A 172 -31.59 -8.70 -25.24
CA TYR A 172 -30.42 -9.35 -24.66
C TYR A 172 -29.12 -8.79 -25.23
N TYR A 173 -29.01 -8.65 -26.56
CA TYR A 173 -27.83 -8.06 -27.20
C TYR A 173 -27.61 -6.60 -26.80
N PHE A 174 -28.68 -5.82 -26.65
CA PHE A 174 -28.60 -4.45 -26.14
C PHE A 174 -28.06 -4.43 -24.70
N MET A 175 -28.59 -5.29 -23.82
CA MET A 175 -28.14 -5.40 -22.44
C MET A 175 -26.70 -5.88 -22.31
N CYS A 176 -26.24 -6.79 -23.18
CA CYS A 176 -24.82 -7.19 -23.24
C CYS A 176 -23.91 -6.01 -23.58
N LYS A 177 -24.32 -5.12 -24.48
CA LYS A 177 -23.55 -3.91 -24.80
C LYS A 177 -23.48 -2.95 -23.62
N VAL A 178 -24.61 -2.70 -22.96
CA VAL A 178 -24.66 -1.86 -21.74
C VAL A 178 -23.79 -2.46 -20.63
N GLY A 179 -23.93 -3.75 -20.37
CA GLY A 179 -23.13 -4.48 -19.37
C GLY A 179 -21.64 -4.49 -19.71
N GLY A 180 -21.29 -4.64 -20.99
CA GLY A 180 -19.91 -4.57 -21.46
C GLY A 180 -19.27 -3.21 -21.20
N VAL A 181 -20.00 -2.11 -21.47
CA VAL A 181 -19.55 -0.74 -21.16
C VAL A 181 -19.35 -0.55 -19.66
N LEU A 182 -20.32 -0.95 -18.83
CA LEU A 182 -20.20 -0.86 -17.38
C LEU A 182 -19.02 -1.67 -16.84
N THR A 183 -18.78 -2.86 -17.40
CA THR A 183 -17.65 -3.71 -17.01
C THR A 183 -16.31 -3.08 -17.39
N MET A 184 -16.21 -2.45 -18.56
CA MET A 184 -15.00 -1.70 -18.95
C MET A 184 -14.75 -0.49 -18.04
N LEU A 185 -15.80 0.22 -17.62
CA LEU A 185 -15.66 1.32 -16.63
C LEU A 185 -15.18 0.81 -15.27
N ALA A 186 -15.74 -0.30 -14.78
CA ALA A 186 -15.30 -0.94 -13.55
C ALA A 186 -13.85 -1.43 -13.64
N ALA A 187 -13.44 -1.98 -14.80
CA ALA A 187 -12.06 -2.36 -15.07
C ALA A 187 -11.11 -1.15 -15.01
N GLY A 188 -11.50 -0.02 -15.59
CA GLY A 188 -10.73 1.23 -15.51
C GLY A 188 -10.56 1.73 -14.08
N TRP A 189 -11.62 1.65 -13.26
CA TRP A 189 -11.55 1.97 -11.84
C TRP A 189 -10.59 1.03 -11.08
N LEU A 190 -10.69 -0.28 -11.33
CA LEU A 190 -9.85 -1.29 -10.70
C LEU A 190 -8.38 -1.12 -11.11
N PHE A 191 -8.12 -0.75 -12.38
CA PHE A 191 -6.79 -0.42 -12.87
C PHE A 191 -6.18 0.75 -12.09
N ILE A 192 -6.94 1.81 -11.84
CA ILE A 192 -6.47 2.95 -11.05
C ILE A 192 -6.14 2.53 -9.61
N LEU A 193 -6.93 1.64 -9.01
CA LEU A 193 -6.64 1.07 -7.68
C LEU A 193 -5.41 0.17 -7.67
N SER A 194 -5.05 -0.42 -8.82
CA SER A 194 -3.89 -1.30 -8.94
C SER A 194 -2.55 -0.57 -9.07
N LEU A 195 -2.54 0.76 -9.23
CA LEU A 195 -1.37 1.63 -9.35
C LEU A 195 -0.97 2.27 -8.00
#